data_AF-A0AAD4USP6-F1
#
_entry.id   AF-A0AAD4USP6-F1
#
_cell.length_a   1.000
_cell.length_b   1.000
_cell.length_c   1.000
_cell.angle_alpha   90.00
_cell.angle_beta   90.00
_cell.angle_gamma   90.00
#
_symmetry.space_group_name_H-M   'P 1'
#
loop_
_entity.id
_entity.type
_entity.pdbx_description
1 polymer ?
#
loop_
_entity_poly.entity_id
_entity_poly.type
_entity_poly.pdbx_seq_one_letter_code
_entity_poly.pdbx_strand_id
1 'polypeptide(L)'
;MITAVGGNWGYSGWKQFILAEQLRENLAYLRHGRALIVKLVDIVDFNGRFLAVSNPIILVITKVDLRPKGTDFNCIGDWVVEATGRDCSG
;
A
#
# COMPACT_ATOMS: atom_id res chain seq x y z
N MET A 1 13.88 -10.30 5.43
CA MET A 1 12.60 -10.82 4.89
C MET A 1 11.49 -10.26 5.76
N ILE A 2 10.56 -9.47 5.20
CA ILE A 2 9.43 -8.90 5.97
C ILE A 2 8.23 -9.82 5.77
N THR A 3 7.67 -10.28 6.88
CA THR A 3 6.53 -11.20 6.93
C THR A 3 5.24 -10.47 6.57
N ALA A 4 4.33 -11.12 5.84
CA ALA A 4 3.05 -10.53 5.47
C ALA A 4 2.19 -10.19 6.70
N VAL A 5 1.38 -9.13 6.62
CA VAL A 5 0.42 -8.79 7.68
C VAL A 5 -0.85 -9.61 7.48
N GLY A 6 -1.39 -10.15 8.58
CA GLY A 6 -2.66 -10.88 8.54
C GLY A 6 -3.82 -9.94 8.19
N GLY A 7 -4.53 -10.23 7.12
CA GLY A 7 -5.73 -9.50 6.69
C GLY A 7 -7.00 -10.35 6.82
N ASN A 8 -8.17 -9.72 6.56
CA ASN A 8 -9.50 -10.32 6.70
C ASN A 8 -9.80 -11.46 5.69
N TRP A 9 -8.82 -11.88 4.89
CA TRP A 9 -8.98 -12.83 3.78
C TRP A 9 -8.28 -14.16 4.04
N GLY A 10 -8.73 -14.85 5.09
CA GLY A 10 -8.99 -16.30 5.04
C GLY A 10 -7.88 -17.30 4.74
N TYR A 11 -6.59 -16.95 4.74
CA TYR A 11 -5.51 -17.95 4.67
C TYR A 11 -5.10 -18.43 6.07
N SER A 12 -5.98 -19.19 6.71
CA SER A 12 -5.85 -19.70 8.09
C SER A 12 -4.80 -20.81 8.28
N GLY A 13 -3.95 -21.08 7.27
CA GLY A 13 -3.08 -22.27 7.26
C GLY A 13 -1.59 -22.04 7.52
N TRP A 14 -1.07 -20.80 7.44
CA TRP A 14 0.37 -20.55 7.56
C TRP A 14 0.70 -19.66 8.76
N LYS A 15 1.59 -20.18 9.60
CA LYS A 15 2.01 -19.69 10.92
C LYS A 15 2.84 -18.38 10.88
N GLN A 16 2.66 -17.56 9.86
CA GLN A 16 3.65 -16.56 9.43
C GLN A 16 2.95 -15.26 8.98
N PHE A 17 1.95 -14.82 9.72
CA PHE A 17 1.41 -13.47 9.57
C PHE A 17 1.76 -12.66 10.82
N ILE A 18 2.27 -11.45 10.61
CA ILE A 18 2.49 -10.49 11.70
C ILE A 18 1.28 -9.57 11.83
N LEU A 19 1.10 -9.00 13.01
CA LEU A 19 0.10 -7.96 13.23
C LEU A 19 0.50 -6.67 12.50
N ALA A 20 -0.47 -5.80 12.20
CA ALA A 20 -0.22 -4.52 11.54
C ALA A 20 0.72 -3.64 12.39
N GLU A 21 0.60 -3.72 13.71
CA GLU A 21 1.40 -3.02 14.71
C GLU A 21 2.86 -3.49 14.65
N GLN A 22 3.08 -4.80 14.56
CA GLN A 22 4.43 -5.38 14.43
C GLN A 22 5.09 -4.99 13.12
N LEU A 23 4.33 -4.86 12.02
CA LEU A 23 4.88 -4.32 10.77
C LEU A 23 5.29 -2.85 10.94
N ARG A 24 4.48 -2.03 11.61
CA ARG A 24 4.80 -0.61 11.86
C ARG A 24 6.08 -0.47 12.67
N GLU A 25 6.27 -1.28 13.70
CA GLU A 25 7.50 -1.32 14.50
C GLU A 25 8.71 -1.72 13.64
N ASN A 26 8.57 -2.79 12.86
CA ASN A 26 9.63 -3.25 11.97
C ASN A 26 10.01 -2.20 10.91
N LEU A 27 9.08 -1.33 10.50
CA LEU A 27 9.33 -0.26 9.53
C LEU A 27 9.68 1.09 10.18
N ALA A 28 9.65 1.20 11.51
CA ALA A 28 9.86 2.46 12.21
C ALA A 28 11.22 3.11 11.92
N TYR A 29 12.25 2.30 11.66
CA TYR A 29 13.58 2.81 11.31
C TYR A 29 13.58 3.64 10.01
N LEU A 30 12.66 3.35 9.07
CA LEU A 30 12.52 4.12 7.84
C LEU A 30 12.10 5.56 8.12
N ARG A 31 11.42 5.84 9.25
CA ARG A 31 10.98 7.20 9.59
C ARG A 31 12.16 8.19 9.76
N HIS A 32 13.33 7.70 10.16
CA HIS A 32 14.52 8.53 10.39
C HIS A 32 15.60 8.34 9.32
N GLY A 33 15.55 7.25 8.55
CA GLY A 33 16.42 7.02 7.41
C GLY A 33 15.95 7.77 6.17
N ARG A 34 16.90 8.35 5.41
CA ARG A 34 16.61 8.87 4.07
C ARG A 34 16.53 7.69 3.10
N ALA A 35 15.31 7.31 2.71
CA ALA A 35 15.06 6.21 1.80
C ALA A 35 13.99 6.58 0.77
N LEU A 36 14.13 6.07 -0.45
CA LEU A 36 13.04 6.10 -1.43
C LEU A 36 12.15 4.87 -1.20
N ILE A 37 10.89 5.09 -0.89
CA ILE A 37 9.93 4.01 -0.61
C ILE A 37 9.14 3.71 -1.89
N VAL A 38 9.13 2.45 -2.31
CA VAL A 38 8.26 1.98 -3.39
C VAL A 38 7.12 1.19 -2.76
N LYS A 39 5.89 1.69 -2.86
CA LYS A 39 4.69 1.02 -2.37
C LYS A 39 3.97 0.36 -3.54
N LEU A 40 3.96 -0.97 -3.56
CA LEU A 40 3.24 -1.76 -4.55
C LEU A 40 1.81 -2.03 -4.04
N VAL A 41 0.79 -1.65 -4.82
CA VAL A 41 -0.62 -1.85 -4.47
C VAL A 41 -1.36 -2.48 -5.63
N ASP A 42 -2.27 -3.40 -5.34
CA ASP A 42 -3.17 -3.96 -6.33
C ASP A 42 -4.38 -3.02 -6.53
N ILE A 43 -4.74 -2.72 -7.77
CA ILE A 43 -5.89 -1.85 -8.07
C ILE A 43 -7.21 -2.43 -7.54
N VAL A 44 -7.32 -3.76 -7.39
CA VAL A 44 -8.54 -4.38 -6.86
C VAL A 44 -8.64 -4.34 -5.34
N ASP A 45 -7.53 -4.07 -4.64
CA ASP A 45 -7.47 -3.96 -3.18
C ASP A 45 -6.74 -2.68 -2.75
N PHE A 46 -7.23 -1.54 -3.24
CA PHE A 46 -6.65 -0.23 -2.98
C PHE A 46 -7.02 0.34 -1.58
N ASN A 47 -7.39 -0.49 -0.61
CA ASN A 47 -7.88 -0.04 0.71
C ASN A 47 -6.76 0.20 1.76
N GLY A 48 -5.50 0.30 1.33
CA GLY A 48 -4.35 0.37 2.24
C GLY A 48 -3.99 1.79 2.67
N ARG A 49 -4.23 2.13 3.94
CA ARG A 49 -3.75 3.39 4.56
C ARG A 49 -2.26 3.62 4.33
N PHE A 50 -1.88 4.87 4.09
CA PHE A 50 -0.45 5.22 4.03
C PHE A 50 0.17 5.19 5.42
N LEU A 51 1.36 4.61 5.53
CA LEU A 51 2.20 4.85 6.68
C LEU A 51 2.71 6.29 6.54
N ALA A 52 2.33 7.17 7.46
CA ALA A 52 2.82 8.54 7.49
C ALA A 52 4.33 8.51 7.76
N VAL A 53 5.11 8.62 6.69
CA VAL A 53 6.58 8.59 6.70
C VAL A 53 7.09 9.84 6.00
N SER A 54 8.17 10.43 6.51
CA SER A 54 8.75 11.66 5.96
C SER A 54 9.60 11.43 4.69
N ASN A 55 9.47 10.27 4.06
CA ASN A 55 10.27 9.86 2.90
C ASN A 55 9.50 10.03 1.60
N PRO A 56 10.20 10.28 0.47
CA PRO A 56 9.56 10.24 -0.84
C PRO A 56 9.01 8.83 -1.12
N ILE A 57 7.78 8.77 -1.63
CA ILE A 57 7.08 7.51 -1.95
C ILE A 57 6.77 7.49 -3.46
N ILE A 58 7.14 6.41 -4.12
CA ILE A 58 6.64 6.04 -5.44
C ILE A 58 5.56 4.97 -5.24
N LEU A 59 4.34 5.30 -5.66
CA LEU A 59 3.23 4.36 -5.64
C LEU A 59 3.15 3.65 -6.98
N VAL A 60 3.23 2.31 -6.95
CA VAL A 60 3.11 1.46 -8.14
C VAL A 60 1.82 0.67 -8.05
N ILE A 61 0.89 0.99 -8.94
CA ILE A 61 -0.38 0.30 -9.05
C ILE A 61 -0.22 -0.90 -10.00
N THR A 62 -0.57 -2.07 -9.52
CA THR A 62 -0.48 -3.35 -10.26
C THR A 62 -1.86 -3.85 -10.64
N LYS A 63 -1.88 -4.83 -11.56
CA LYS A 63 -3.08 -5.48 -12.08
C LYS A 63 -4.10 -4.55 -12.73
N VAL A 64 -3.62 -3.46 -13.32
CA VAL A 64 -4.47 -2.51 -14.07
C VAL A 64 -5.18 -3.16 -15.25
N ASP A 65 -4.66 -4.28 -15.75
CA ASP A 65 -5.24 -5.12 -16.79
C ASP A 65 -6.54 -5.83 -16.37
N LEU A 66 -6.81 -5.99 -15.07
CA LEU A 66 -8.06 -6.55 -14.55
C LEU A 66 -9.24 -5.59 -14.67
N ARG A 67 -9.00 -4.34 -15.08
CA ARG A 67 -10.05 -3.36 -15.33
C ARG A 67 -10.76 -3.65 -16.65
N PRO A 68 -12.03 -3.21 -16.80
CA PRO A 68 -12.75 -3.33 -18.07
C PRO A 68 -11.94 -2.74 -19.23
N LYS A 69 -11.99 -3.38 -20.40
CA LYS A 69 -11.35 -2.87 -21.62
C LYS A 69 -11.87 -1.46 -21.93
N GLY A 70 -10.95 -0.55 -22.27
CA GLY A 70 -11.28 0.85 -22.52
C GLY A 70 -11.30 1.73 -21.26
N THR A 71 -10.86 1.22 -20.11
CA THR A 71 -10.61 2.06 -18.93
C THR A 71 -9.48 3.07 -19.25
N ASP A 72 -9.74 4.35 -19.06
CA ASP A 72 -8.75 5.41 -19.21
C ASP A 72 -7.76 5.40 -18.03
N PHE A 73 -6.47 5.28 -18.34
CA PHE A 73 -5.41 5.31 -17.34
C PHE A 73 -5.27 6.68 -16.67
N ASN A 74 -5.67 7.77 -17.31
CA ASN A 74 -5.66 9.09 -16.69
C ASN A 74 -6.70 9.17 -15.57
N CYS A 75 -7.91 8.68 -15.80
CA CYS A 75 -8.94 8.60 -14.76
C CYS A 75 -8.51 7.71 -13.58
N ILE A 76 -7.77 6.62 -13.84
CA ILE A 76 -7.17 5.82 -12.77
C ILE A 76 -6.16 6.65 -11.98
N GLY A 77 -5.28 7.40 -12.66
CA GLY A 77 -4.30 8.28 -12.03
C GLY A 77 -4.95 9.33 -11.13
N ASP A 78 -5.96 10.03 -11.63
CA ASP A 78 -6.71 11.04 -10.87
C ASP A 78 -7.40 10.42 -9.65
N TRP A 79 -8.03 9.26 -9.81
CA TRP A 79 -8.66 8.53 -8.72
C TRP A 79 -7.65 8.09 -7.66
N VAL A 80 -6.48 7.61 -8.07
CA VAL A 80 -5.39 7.24 -7.14
C VAL A 80 -4.94 8.48 -6.35
N VAL A 81 -4.72 9.61 -7.01
CA VAL A 81 -4.34 10.87 -6.33
C VAL A 81 -5.43 11.29 -5.33
N GLU A 82 -6.70 11.23 -5.70
CA GLU A 82 -7.82 11.55 -4.79
C GLU A 82 -7.87 10.58 -3.59
N ALA A 83 -7.77 9.29 -3.85
CA ALA A 83 -7.85 8.25 -2.83
C ALA A 83 -6.65 8.29 -1.86
N THR A 84 -5.48 8.72 -2.33
CA THR A 84 -4.27 8.87 -1.51
C THR A 84 -4.18 10.23 -0.80
N GLY A 85 -4.67 11.31 -1.41
CA GLY A 85 -4.60 12.66 -0.87
C GLY A 85 -5.44 12.88 0.39
N ARG A 86 -6.55 12.15 0.54
CA ARG A 86 -7.41 12.20 1.75
C ARG A 86 -6.74 11.66 3.02
N ASP A 87 -5.72 10.82 2.89
CA ASP A 87 -5.03 10.19 4.03
C ASP A 87 -3.98 11.10 4.70
N CYS A 88 -3.60 12.22 4.09
CA CYS A 88 -2.62 13.17 4.66
C CYS A 88 -3.25 14.36 5.41
N SER A 89 -4.58 14.45 5.46
CA SER A 89 -5.33 15.54 6.11
C SER A 89 -5.87 15.18 7.52
N GLY A 90 -5.34 14.15 8.16
CA GLY A 90 -5.67 13.74 9.54
C GLY A 90 -4.52 13.96 10.50
#